data_AF-A0A956RD41-F1
#
_entry.id   AF-A0A956RD41-F1
#
_cell.length_a   1.000
_cell.length_b   1.000
_cell.length_c   1.000
_cell.angle_alpha   90.00
_cell.angle_beta   90.00
_cell.angle_gamma   90.00
#
_symmetry.space_group_name_H-M   'P 1'
#
loop_
_entity.id
_entity.type
_entity.pdbx_description
1 polymer ?
#
loop_
_entity_poly.entity_id
_entity_poly.type
_entity_poly.pdbx_seq_one_letter_code
_entity_poly.pdbx_strand_id
1 'polypeptide(L)'
;MPRHASRAARPALVAASSLALLVACPDDRVKEPTRLADADSWVRVTDPAEDVFADMRPADAPCDEAGYYVDPLSMSFEVQTSLCDYLTVAQAISAPVYAGDRIAIAASHDTLVAPAPSQGYMGLALDGEIIWELDVPIPASAEVYMDELVLDRDIPAGAVLQLHVHNHGENTWELQSVRCLPPEDA
;
A
#
# COMPACT_ATOMS: atom_id res chain seq x y z
N MET A 1 4.19 -38.13 -85.64
CA MET A 1 4.96 -37.77 -84.42
C MET A 1 4.09 -36.85 -83.57
N PRO A 2 3.92 -37.14 -82.26
CA PRO A 2 2.91 -36.52 -81.40
C PRO A 2 3.44 -35.25 -80.73
N ARG A 3 2.57 -34.30 -80.35
CA ARG A 3 2.89 -33.31 -79.31
C ARG A 3 1.73 -33.15 -78.34
N HIS A 4 2.14 -33.14 -77.08
CA HIS A 4 1.37 -33.39 -75.87
C HIS A 4 0.43 -32.24 -75.49
N ALA A 5 -0.69 -32.63 -74.87
CA ALA A 5 -1.56 -31.77 -74.09
C ALA A 5 -0.86 -31.32 -72.79
N SER A 6 -1.15 -30.09 -72.35
CA SER A 6 -0.84 -29.64 -70.98
C SER A 6 -2.10 -29.04 -70.35
N ARG A 7 -2.62 -29.72 -69.33
CA ARG A 7 -3.69 -29.23 -68.44
C ARG A 7 -3.03 -28.49 -67.28
N ALA A 8 -3.41 -27.23 -67.08
CA ALA A 8 -3.04 -26.47 -65.89
C ALA A 8 -3.92 -26.89 -64.70
N ALA A 9 -3.28 -27.23 -63.57
CA ALA A 9 -3.94 -27.54 -62.30
C ALA A 9 -4.29 -26.25 -61.55
N ARG A 10 -5.49 -26.20 -60.93
CA ARG A 10 -5.93 -25.13 -60.03
C ARG A 10 -5.47 -25.44 -58.60
N PRO A 11 -5.00 -24.44 -57.81
CA PRO A 11 -4.66 -24.66 -56.41
C PRO A 11 -5.94 -24.67 -55.56
N ALA A 12 -5.99 -25.59 -54.60
CA ALA A 12 -7.03 -25.64 -53.58
C ALA A 12 -6.68 -24.66 -52.45
N LEU A 13 -7.60 -23.76 -52.11
CA LEU A 13 -7.52 -22.95 -50.88
C LEU A 13 -7.84 -23.86 -49.69
N VAL A 14 -6.90 -23.98 -48.75
CA VAL A 14 -7.12 -24.58 -47.43
C VAL A 14 -7.50 -23.44 -46.48
N ALA A 15 -8.74 -23.43 -46.00
CA ALA A 15 -9.20 -22.49 -44.97
C ALA A 15 -8.75 -22.99 -43.59
N ALA A 16 -7.77 -22.32 -42.98
CA ALA A 16 -7.37 -22.56 -41.60
C ALA A 16 -8.39 -21.89 -40.66
N SER A 17 -9.17 -22.70 -39.94
CA SER A 17 -10.07 -22.22 -38.88
C SER A 17 -9.26 -22.03 -37.60
N SER A 18 -9.06 -20.77 -37.20
CA SER A 18 -8.44 -20.40 -35.92
C SER A 18 -9.43 -20.62 -34.79
N LEU A 19 -9.18 -21.64 -33.97
CA LEU A 19 -9.90 -21.91 -32.74
C LEU A 19 -9.42 -20.91 -31.66
N ALA A 20 -10.20 -19.84 -31.41
CA ALA A 20 -9.93 -18.89 -30.34
C ALA A 20 -10.28 -19.54 -28.99
N LEU A 21 -9.25 -19.92 -28.22
CA LEU A 21 -9.40 -20.32 -26.82
C LEU A 21 -9.68 -19.06 -25.99
N LEU A 22 -10.94 -18.89 -25.56
CA LEU A 22 -11.32 -17.95 -24.51
C LEU A 22 -10.72 -18.45 -23.19
N VAL A 23 -9.51 -18.00 -22.87
CA VAL A 23 -8.94 -18.15 -21.53
C VAL A 23 -9.72 -17.20 -20.63
N ALA A 24 -10.61 -17.74 -19.80
CA ALA A 24 -11.17 -16.99 -18.69
C ALA A 24 -10.01 -16.70 -17.71
N CYS A 25 -9.64 -15.44 -17.53
CA CYS A 25 -8.72 -15.05 -16.47
C CYS A 25 -9.35 -15.45 -15.11
N PRO A 26 -8.62 -16.14 -14.23
CA PRO A 26 -9.08 -16.32 -12.86
C PRO A 26 -9.33 -14.95 -12.24
N ASP A 27 -10.47 -14.80 -11.56
CA ASP A 27 -10.76 -13.62 -10.76
C ASP A 27 -10.05 -13.79 -9.41
N ASP A 28 -8.85 -13.22 -9.33
CA ASP A 28 -7.99 -13.24 -8.14
C ASP A 28 -8.36 -12.15 -7.12
N ARG A 29 -9.53 -11.50 -7.28
CA ARG A 29 -10.08 -10.54 -6.30
C ARG A 29 -10.26 -11.17 -4.94
N VAL A 30 -9.95 -10.39 -3.91
CA VAL A 30 -10.28 -10.74 -2.53
C VAL A 30 -11.80 -10.82 -2.38
N LYS A 31 -12.28 -11.89 -1.75
CA LYS A 31 -13.72 -12.11 -1.49
C LYS A 31 -14.12 -11.81 -0.06
N GLU A 32 -13.12 -11.69 0.79
CA GLU A 32 -13.26 -11.45 2.22
C GLU A 32 -12.22 -10.38 2.63
N PRO A 33 -12.45 -9.65 3.73
CA PRO A 33 -11.48 -8.72 4.28
C PRO A 33 -10.10 -9.38 4.44
N THR A 34 -9.11 -8.88 3.68
CA THR A 34 -7.78 -9.46 3.61
C THR A 34 -6.75 -8.47 4.13
N ARG A 35 -5.89 -8.90 5.06
CA ARG A 35 -4.78 -8.09 5.57
C ARG A 35 -3.77 -7.87 4.46
N LEU A 36 -3.39 -6.62 4.22
CA LEU A 36 -2.36 -6.25 3.25
C LEU A 36 -0.96 -6.15 3.88
N ALA A 37 -0.90 -5.79 5.16
CA ALA A 37 0.35 -5.54 5.88
C ALA A 37 0.40 -6.32 7.20
N ASP A 38 1.52 -6.98 7.44
CA ASP A 38 1.82 -7.69 8.67
C ASP A 38 2.55 -6.77 9.65
N ALA A 39 2.22 -6.86 10.93
CA ALA A 39 2.73 -5.94 11.94
C ALA A 39 4.24 -6.05 12.14
N ASP A 40 4.84 -7.21 11.87
CA ASP A 40 6.26 -7.53 12.11
C ASP A 40 7.14 -7.54 10.85
N SER A 41 6.57 -7.14 9.70
CA SER A 41 7.28 -7.15 8.41
C SER A 41 7.78 -5.78 7.95
N TRP A 42 7.62 -4.75 8.78
CA TRP A 42 8.08 -3.39 8.51
C TRP A 42 9.61 -3.26 8.55
N VAL A 43 10.18 -2.65 7.51
CA VAL A 43 11.61 -2.36 7.41
C VAL A 43 11.80 -0.86 7.22
N ARG A 44 12.70 -0.24 7.98
CA ARG A 44 13.01 1.19 7.87
C ARG A 44 13.50 1.55 6.47
N VAL A 45 12.89 2.57 5.87
CA VAL A 45 13.38 3.20 4.65
C VAL A 45 14.50 4.17 5.04
N THR A 46 15.68 4.00 4.44
CA THR A 46 16.87 4.78 4.78
C THR A 46 17.42 5.59 3.61
N ASP A 47 17.09 5.22 2.37
CA ASP A 47 17.39 5.99 1.18
C ASP A 47 16.26 7.00 0.93
N PRO A 48 16.52 8.33 0.99
CA PRO A 48 15.51 9.34 0.68
C PRO A 48 14.94 9.23 -0.74
N ALA A 49 15.65 8.63 -1.69
CA ALA A 49 15.11 8.41 -3.04
C ALA A 49 14.02 7.32 -3.09
N GLU A 50 13.92 6.49 -2.05
CA GLU A 50 12.91 5.44 -1.91
C GLU A 50 11.76 5.85 -0.96
N ASP A 51 11.94 6.91 -0.16
CA ASP A 51 10.95 7.43 0.79
C ASP A 51 9.99 8.40 0.11
N VAL A 52 8.71 8.02 -0.02
CA VAL A 52 7.67 8.86 -0.64
C VAL A 52 7.48 10.17 0.13
N PHE A 53 7.80 10.18 1.41
CA PHE A 53 7.63 11.32 2.30
C PHE A 53 8.89 12.16 2.46
N ALA A 54 10.00 11.82 1.79
CA ALA A 54 11.32 12.42 2.01
C ALA A 54 11.36 13.95 2.03
N ASP A 55 10.51 14.61 1.23
CA ASP A 55 10.39 16.07 1.17
C ASP A 55 9.87 16.71 2.46
N MET A 56 9.23 15.93 3.34
CA MET A 56 8.74 16.36 4.65
C MET A 56 9.84 16.33 5.72
N ARG A 57 11.02 15.75 5.43
CA ARG A 57 12.05 15.49 6.45
C ARG A 57 12.73 16.76 6.95
N PRO A 58 12.68 17.06 8.26
CA PRO A 58 13.54 18.08 8.86
C PRO A 58 15.01 17.70 8.75
N ALA A 59 15.89 18.69 8.57
CA ALA A 59 17.32 18.47 8.33
C ALA A 59 18.04 17.69 9.46
N ASP A 60 17.51 17.74 10.68
CA ASP A 60 18.11 17.20 11.89
C ASP A 60 17.20 16.24 12.67
N ALA A 61 16.14 15.72 12.03
CA ALA A 61 15.19 14.79 12.64
C ALA A 61 15.87 13.51 13.21
N PRO A 62 15.95 13.34 14.55
CA PRO A 62 16.48 12.14 15.17
C PRO A 62 15.55 10.93 14.99
N CYS A 63 16.15 9.75 14.82
CA CYS A 63 15.38 8.52 14.93
C CYS A 63 16.22 7.34 15.38
N ASP A 64 16.09 7.04 16.68
CA ASP A 64 16.63 5.89 17.37
C ASP A 64 15.79 4.63 17.08
N GLU A 65 16.45 3.46 16.95
CA GLU A 65 15.77 2.19 16.68
C GLU A 65 14.86 1.74 17.83
N ALA A 66 15.09 2.21 19.05
CA ALA A 66 14.20 1.96 20.17
C ALA A 66 12.87 2.72 20.08
N GLY A 67 12.76 3.70 19.15
CA GLY A 67 11.58 4.54 18.98
C GLY A 67 10.47 3.93 18.13
N TYR A 68 10.62 2.70 17.62
CA TYR A 68 9.57 2.02 16.90
C TYR A 68 9.67 0.50 17.09
N TYR A 69 8.52 -0.16 17.22
CA TYR A 69 8.45 -1.60 17.45
C TYR A 69 7.06 -2.15 17.15
N VAL A 70 6.93 -3.48 17.19
CA VAL A 70 5.64 -4.15 17.19
C VAL A 70 5.16 -4.30 18.62
N ASP A 71 4.03 -3.70 18.97
CA ASP A 71 3.46 -3.91 20.31
C ASP A 71 3.04 -5.39 20.42
N PRO A 72 3.59 -6.16 21.39
CA PRO A 72 3.36 -7.59 21.48
C PRO A 72 1.96 -7.98 21.98
N LEU A 73 1.17 -7.04 22.50
CA LEU A 73 -0.19 -7.24 23.00
C LEU A 73 -1.24 -6.91 21.94
N SER A 74 -1.12 -5.75 21.29
CA SER A 74 -2.07 -5.29 20.26
C SER A 74 -1.72 -5.84 18.87
N MET A 75 -0.48 -6.27 18.66
CA MET A 75 0.06 -6.63 17.35
C MET A 75 -0.10 -5.50 16.33
N SER A 76 0.10 -4.26 16.80
CA SER A 76 0.20 -3.04 15.98
C SER A 76 1.66 -2.64 15.79
N PHE A 77 1.92 -1.79 14.81
CA PHE A 77 3.22 -1.13 14.67
C PHE A 77 3.16 0.23 15.37
N GLU A 78 4.00 0.43 16.39
CA GLU A 78 4.04 1.62 17.22
C GLU A 78 5.26 2.49 16.88
N VAL A 79 5.07 3.81 16.91
CA VAL A 79 6.12 4.83 16.81
C VAL A 79 6.04 5.77 18.01
N GLN A 80 7.16 5.90 18.71
CA GLN A 80 7.36 6.84 19.82
C GLN A 80 8.23 8.02 19.35
N THR A 81 7.58 9.17 19.20
CA THR A 81 8.20 10.36 18.60
C THR A 81 9.17 11.09 19.53
N SER A 82 9.23 10.71 20.81
CA SER A 82 10.27 11.14 21.73
C SER A 82 11.66 10.57 21.38
N LEU A 83 11.69 9.43 20.70
CA LEU A 83 12.90 8.70 20.29
C LEU A 83 13.09 8.71 18.78
N CYS A 84 12.00 8.77 18.02
CA CYS A 84 12.01 8.81 16.56
C CYS A 84 10.94 9.74 16.01
N ASP A 85 11.33 11.00 15.77
CA ASP A 85 10.40 12.08 15.39
C ASP A 85 10.10 12.14 13.89
N TYR A 86 10.78 11.31 13.09
CA TYR A 86 10.54 11.11 11.66
C TYR A 86 10.91 9.68 11.26
N LEU A 87 9.90 8.89 10.85
CA LEU A 87 10.05 7.49 10.44
C LEU A 87 9.25 7.19 9.18
N THR A 88 9.91 6.61 8.19
CA THR A 88 9.24 5.84 7.13
C THR A 88 9.68 4.38 7.26
N VAL A 89 8.71 3.47 7.27
CA VAL A 89 8.92 2.03 7.14
C VAL A 89 8.16 1.50 5.94
N ALA A 90 8.66 0.43 5.33
CA ALA A 90 8.07 -0.19 4.16
C ALA A 90 7.92 -1.70 4.32
N GLN A 91 6.92 -2.26 3.64
CA GLN A 91 6.80 -3.68 3.39
C GLN A 91 6.07 -3.93 2.06
N ALA A 92 6.14 -5.15 1.57
CA ALA A 92 5.39 -5.55 0.38
C ALA A 92 3.97 -6.00 0.77
N ILE A 93 2.94 -5.58 0.03
CA ILE A 93 1.57 -6.04 0.30
C ILE A 93 1.41 -7.52 -0.03
N SER A 94 0.66 -8.25 0.80
CA SER A 94 0.51 -9.71 0.71
C SER A 94 -0.49 -10.18 -0.38
N ALA A 95 -1.39 -9.30 -0.82
CA ALA A 95 -2.46 -9.59 -1.77
C ALA A 95 -2.63 -8.43 -2.77
N PRO A 96 -3.14 -8.70 -3.98
CA PRO A 96 -3.46 -7.63 -4.92
C PRO A 96 -4.66 -6.82 -4.43
N VAL A 97 -4.74 -5.57 -4.88
CA VAL A 97 -5.89 -4.69 -4.72
C VAL A 97 -6.36 -4.32 -6.12
N TYR A 98 -7.64 -4.45 -6.40
CA TYR A 98 -8.18 -4.11 -7.70
C TYR A 98 -8.93 -2.78 -7.66
N ALA A 99 -9.03 -2.14 -8.82
CA ALA A 99 -9.88 -0.96 -8.96
C ALA A 99 -11.31 -1.28 -8.46
N GLY A 100 -11.84 -0.38 -7.64
CA GLY A 100 -13.13 -0.50 -6.95
C GLY A 100 -13.07 -1.15 -5.57
N ASP A 101 -11.98 -1.86 -5.23
CA ASP A 101 -11.78 -2.38 -3.87
C ASP A 101 -11.55 -1.22 -2.89
N ARG A 102 -11.80 -1.48 -1.60
CA ARG A 102 -11.62 -0.50 -0.53
C ARG A 102 -10.44 -0.88 0.35
N ILE A 103 -9.62 0.11 0.70
CA ILE A 103 -8.59 -0.03 1.72
C ILE A 103 -9.15 0.47 3.05
N ALA A 104 -9.31 -0.44 4.01
CA ALA A 104 -9.68 -0.13 5.38
C ALA A 104 -8.45 0.00 6.26
N ILE A 105 -8.35 1.12 6.98
CA ILE A 105 -7.21 1.51 7.79
C ILE A 105 -7.68 1.67 9.23
N ALA A 106 -6.98 1.03 10.15
CA ALA A 106 -7.14 1.24 11.58
C ALA A 106 -5.84 1.81 12.12
N ALA A 107 -5.91 3.02 12.67
CA ALA A 107 -4.80 3.76 13.23
C ALA A 107 -5.22 4.46 14.53
N SER A 108 -4.27 4.84 15.37
CA SER A 108 -4.54 5.70 16.52
C SER A 108 -3.33 6.53 16.91
N HIS A 109 -3.58 7.51 17.76
CA HIS A 109 -2.54 8.14 18.56
C HIS A 109 -3.02 8.34 19.99
N ASP A 110 -2.07 8.37 20.92
CA ASP A 110 -2.32 8.78 22.29
C ASP A 110 -2.53 10.31 22.39
N THR A 111 -2.66 10.83 23.60
CA THR A 111 -2.78 12.28 23.80
C THR A 111 -1.53 12.96 23.24
N LEU A 112 -1.72 13.90 22.31
CA LEU A 112 -0.62 14.59 21.66
C LEU A 112 -0.22 15.83 22.45
N VAL A 113 1.06 15.96 22.78
CA VAL A 113 1.66 17.09 23.50
C VAL A 113 2.96 17.54 22.86
N ALA A 114 3.23 18.84 22.92
CA ALA A 114 4.47 19.45 22.46
C ALA A 114 4.80 20.73 23.26
N PRO A 115 6.07 21.17 23.31
CA PRO A 115 6.46 22.41 23.99
C PRO A 115 5.82 23.68 23.43
N ALA A 116 5.43 23.66 22.16
CA ALA A 116 4.72 24.73 21.46
C ALA A 116 3.72 24.09 20.48
N PRO A 117 2.65 24.82 20.06
CA PRO A 117 1.73 24.30 19.06
C PRO A 117 2.45 23.84 17.80
N SER A 118 2.15 22.62 17.37
CA SER A 118 2.77 21.93 16.22
C SER A 118 1.75 21.06 15.51
N GLN A 119 2.19 20.30 14.51
CA GLN A 119 1.40 19.27 13.84
C GLN A 119 2.03 17.91 14.09
N GLY A 120 1.20 16.88 14.15
CA GLY A 120 1.61 15.50 13.99
C GLY A 120 0.99 14.88 12.77
N TYR A 121 1.73 13.96 12.16
CA TYR A 121 1.39 13.40 10.88
C TYR A 121 1.56 11.89 10.89
N MET A 122 0.59 11.19 10.30
CA MET A 122 0.70 9.79 9.90
C MET A 122 0.20 9.63 8.47
N GLY A 123 0.88 8.87 7.64
CA GLY A 123 0.44 8.62 6.27
C GLY A 123 0.78 7.23 5.77
N LEU A 124 0.02 6.79 4.76
CA LEU A 124 0.28 5.57 4.01
C LEU A 124 0.51 5.91 2.55
N ALA A 125 1.59 5.36 1.98
CA ALA A 125 1.83 5.41 0.55
C ALA A 125 1.84 3.99 -0.03
N LEU A 126 1.19 3.79 -1.18
CA LEU A 126 1.13 2.52 -1.87
C LEU A 126 1.63 2.68 -3.30
N ASP A 127 2.67 1.92 -3.64
CA ASP A 127 3.32 1.93 -4.96
C ASP A 127 3.74 3.35 -5.41
N GLY A 128 4.37 4.09 -4.49
CA GLY A 128 4.91 5.43 -4.75
C GLY A 128 3.90 6.59 -4.65
N GLU A 129 2.64 6.33 -4.29
CA GLU A 129 1.60 7.35 -4.16
C GLU A 129 1.06 7.38 -2.74
N ILE A 130 0.92 8.57 -2.16
CA ILE A 130 0.25 8.76 -0.87
C ILE A 130 -1.25 8.51 -1.06
N ILE A 131 -1.81 7.52 -0.37
CA ILE A 131 -3.22 7.13 -0.49
C ILE A 131 -4.07 7.57 0.71
N TRP A 132 -3.44 7.86 1.85
CA TRP A 132 -4.12 8.26 3.09
C TRP A 132 -3.17 9.03 3.99
N GLU A 133 -3.69 10.06 4.66
CA GLU A 133 -2.93 10.96 5.53
C GLU A 133 -3.82 11.43 6.69
N LEU A 134 -3.19 11.61 7.86
CA LEU A 134 -3.72 12.34 9.02
C LEU A 134 -2.77 13.49 9.32
N ASP A 135 -3.33 14.69 9.46
CA ASP A 135 -2.65 15.89 9.97
C ASP A 135 -3.41 16.36 11.22
N VAL A 136 -2.77 16.26 12.39
CA VAL A 136 -3.40 16.46 13.70
C VAL A 136 -2.73 17.61 14.44
N PRO A 137 -3.49 18.67 14.81
CA PRO A 137 -2.95 19.77 15.61
C PRO A 137 -2.57 19.32 17.01
N ILE A 138 -1.41 19.76 17.48
CA ILE A 138 -0.90 19.47 18.81
C ILE A 138 -1.05 20.73 19.68
N PRO A 139 -1.72 20.65 20.85
CA PRO A 139 -2.18 19.44 21.53
C PRO A 139 -3.51 18.88 21.01
N ALA A 140 -3.67 17.56 21.08
CA ALA A 140 -4.91 16.83 20.80
C ALA A 140 -5.17 15.73 21.84
N SER A 141 -6.45 15.38 22.03
CA SER A 141 -6.82 14.20 22.84
C SER A 141 -6.52 12.93 22.04
N ALA A 142 -6.35 11.80 22.73
CA ALA A 142 -6.19 10.50 22.07
C ALA A 142 -7.39 10.21 21.14
N GLU A 143 -7.10 9.61 19.98
CA GLU A 143 -8.11 9.33 18.95
C GLU A 143 -7.80 8.03 18.21
N VAL A 144 -8.86 7.35 17.77
CA VAL A 144 -8.81 6.12 16.96
C VAL A 144 -9.51 6.40 15.63
N TYR A 145 -8.83 6.04 14.55
CA TYR A 145 -9.27 6.24 13.17
C TYR A 145 -9.62 4.89 12.56
N MET A 146 -10.77 4.84 11.90
CA MET A 146 -11.30 3.67 11.19
C MET A 146 -11.76 4.14 9.81
N ASP A 147 -10.78 4.43 8.95
CA ASP A 147 -11.00 5.07 7.67
C ASP A 147 -11.05 4.05 6.55
N GLU A 148 -11.76 4.41 5.48
CA GLU A 148 -11.86 3.61 4.29
C GLU A 148 -11.78 4.47 3.04
N LEU A 149 -10.99 4.03 2.06
CA LEU A 149 -10.84 4.69 0.77
C LEU A 149 -10.96 3.70 -0.37
N VAL A 150 -11.50 4.13 -1.51
CA VAL A 150 -11.60 3.31 -2.72
C VAL A 150 -10.37 3.54 -3.58
N LEU A 151 -9.71 2.47 -4.04
CA LEU A 151 -8.69 2.60 -5.07
C LEU A 151 -9.32 2.54 -6.46
N ASP A 152 -8.88 3.42 -7.37
CA ASP A 152 -9.34 3.48 -8.75
C ASP A 152 -8.40 2.77 -9.74
N ARG A 153 -7.35 2.14 -9.22
CA ARG A 153 -6.31 1.42 -9.97
C ARG A 153 -6.02 0.06 -9.38
N ASP A 154 -5.57 -0.86 -10.24
CA ASP A 154 -5.07 -2.17 -9.85
C ASP A 154 -3.65 -2.04 -9.28
N ILE A 155 -3.41 -2.67 -8.14
CA ILE A 155 -2.12 -2.79 -7.46
C ILE A 155 -1.80 -4.28 -7.30
N PRO A 156 -0.68 -4.77 -7.86
CA PRO A 156 -0.32 -6.17 -7.74
C PRO A 156 0.13 -6.50 -6.31
N ALA A 157 -0.05 -7.76 -5.90
CA ALA A 157 0.64 -8.28 -4.72
C ALA A 157 2.15 -8.04 -4.84
N GLY A 158 2.80 -7.75 -3.72
CA GLY A 158 4.22 -7.41 -3.69
C GLY A 158 4.52 -5.92 -3.92
N ALA A 159 3.53 -5.10 -4.29
CA ALA A 159 3.70 -3.64 -4.35
C ALA A 159 4.10 -3.09 -2.97
N VAL A 160 4.88 -2.01 -2.96
CA VAL A 160 5.43 -1.44 -1.73
C VAL A 160 4.39 -0.58 -1.04
N LEU A 161 4.06 -0.93 0.20
CA LEU A 161 3.33 -0.09 1.14
C LEU A 161 4.33 0.56 2.09
N GLN A 162 4.25 1.88 2.25
CA GLN A 162 4.99 2.64 3.25
C GLN A 162 4.04 3.18 4.32
N LEU A 163 4.44 3.09 5.57
CA LEU A 163 3.90 3.84 6.68
C LEU A 163 4.88 4.94 7.04
N HIS A 164 4.37 6.16 7.18
CA HIS A 164 5.14 7.30 7.62
C HIS A 164 4.51 7.91 8.88
N VAL A 165 5.36 8.28 9.84
CA VAL A 165 4.99 9.05 11.02
C VAL A 165 6.05 10.12 11.24
N HIS A 166 5.61 11.36 11.46
CA HIS A 166 6.46 12.39 12.02
C HIS A 166 5.66 13.31 12.94
N ASN A 167 6.23 13.70 14.07
CA ASN A 167 5.73 14.85 14.81
C ASN A 167 6.79 15.42 15.75
N HIS A 168 6.61 16.68 16.13
CA HIS A 168 7.38 17.26 17.22
C HIS A 168 6.63 17.05 18.55
N GLY A 169 7.22 16.28 19.46
CA GLY A 169 6.74 16.07 20.83
C GLY A 169 6.92 14.63 21.30
N GLU A 170 6.61 14.37 22.56
CA GLU A 170 6.66 13.02 23.14
C GLU A 170 5.30 12.35 22.96
N ASN A 171 5.13 11.60 21.87
CA ASN A 171 3.84 11.06 21.47
C ASN A 171 3.96 9.61 20.99
N THR A 172 2.85 8.89 21.08
CA THR A 172 2.73 7.52 20.58
C THR A 172 1.70 7.47 19.46
N TRP A 173 2.08 6.83 18.35
CA TRP A 173 1.27 6.60 17.17
C TRP A 173 1.26 5.12 16.84
N GLU A 174 0.12 4.58 16.45
CA GLU A 174 -0.03 3.16 16.13
C GLU A 174 -0.76 2.95 14.81
N LEU A 175 -0.26 2.02 14.01
CA LEU A 175 -1.00 1.41 12.90
C LEU A 175 -1.42 -0.01 13.29
N GLN A 176 -2.71 -0.22 13.51
CA GLN A 176 -3.25 -1.54 13.88
C GLN A 176 -3.50 -2.43 12.68
N SER A 177 -4.03 -1.88 11.57
CA SER A 177 -4.26 -2.70 10.38
C SER A 177 -4.41 -1.90 9.09
N VAL A 178 -4.01 -2.53 7.98
CA VAL A 178 -4.37 -2.14 6.61
C VAL A 178 -4.96 -3.37 5.94
N ARG A 179 -6.20 -3.27 5.45
CA ARG A 179 -6.95 -4.38 4.86
C ARG A 179 -7.57 -3.98 3.54
N CYS A 180 -7.58 -4.91 2.59
CA CYS A 180 -8.40 -4.82 1.39
C CYS A 180 -9.77 -5.42 1.67
N LEU A 181 -10.82 -4.68 1.35
CA LEU A 181 -12.21 -5.12 1.38
C LEU A 181 -12.73 -5.17 -0.07
N PRO A 182 -13.54 -6.18 -0.43
CA PRO A 182 -14.24 -6.16 -1.70
C PRO A 182 -15.17 -4.95 -1.82
N PRO A 183 -15.59 -4.56 -3.04
CA PRO A 183 -16.59 -3.53 -3.26
C PRO A 183 -17.88 -3.83 -2.48
N GLU A 184 -18.60 -2.81 -2.00
CA GLU A 184 -19.81 -2.99 -1.16
C GLU A 184 -20.92 -3.83 -1.82
N ASP A 185 -20.94 -3.87 -3.16
CA ASP A 185 -21.95 -4.55 -3.98
C ASP A 185 -21.41 -5.78 -4.74
N ALA A 186 -20.25 -6.32 -4.35
CA ALA A 186 -19.61 -7.46 -5.02
C ALA A 186 -20.30 -8.81 -4.78
#